data_AF-A0A6I9ND69-F1
#
_entry.id   AF-A0A6I9ND69-F1
#
_cell.length_a   1.000
_cell.length_b   1.000
_cell.length_c   1.000
_cell.angle_alpha   90.00
_cell.angle_beta   90.00
_cell.angle_gamma   90.00
#
_symmetry.space_group_name_H-M   'P 1'
#
loop_
_entity.id
_entity.type
_entity.pdbx_description
1 polymer ?
#
loop_
_entity_poly.entity_id
_entity_poly.type
_entity_poly.pdbx_seq_one_letter_code
_entity_poly.pdbx_strand_id
1 'polypeptide(L)'
;VCVCVCVCVCVCVCVCVFQELNTLGKPKRNRIPVNIFVSEHYAEARGLTPQDKLKSLVQDWRILSLHQKQIYTQLAQDDKIRYNNEIRSWEEHMVEIGRPDLVRVKILPTKRKPAAKAQTIKKGTKKVIATVKKATASKTVRSK
;
A
#
# COMPACT_ATOMS: atom_id res chain seq x y z
N VAL A 1 -3.86 45.44 -3.78
CA VAL A 1 -4.76 44.35 -4.21
C VAL A 1 -3.95 43.06 -4.19
N CYS A 2 -3.99 42.32 -3.07
CA CYS A 2 -3.26 41.07 -2.91
C CYS A 2 -4.11 39.94 -3.47
N VAL A 3 -3.87 39.56 -4.72
CA VAL A 3 -4.43 38.34 -5.31
C VAL A 3 -3.62 37.15 -4.80
N CYS A 4 -4.08 36.61 -3.68
CA CYS A 4 -3.72 35.29 -3.20
C CYS A 4 -4.30 34.27 -4.19
N VAL A 5 -3.54 33.92 -5.23
CA VAL A 5 -3.91 32.81 -6.13
C VAL A 5 -3.40 31.53 -5.48
N CYS A 6 -4.30 30.89 -4.75
CA CYS A 6 -4.13 29.68 -3.96
C CYS A 6 -3.90 28.43 -4.85
N VAL A 7 -2.96 28.47 -5.79
CA VAL A 7 -2.72 27.36 -6.76
C VAL A 7 -1.38 26.65 -6.50
N CYS A 8 -0.57 27.13 -5.56
CA CYS A 8 0.78 26.61 -5.37
C CYS A 8 0.88 25.44 -4.36
N VAL A 9 -0.10 25.21 -3.50
CA VAL A 9 0.11 24.33 -2.32
C VAL A 9 0.09 22.84 -2.67
N CYS A 10 -0.60 22.44 -3.74
CA CYS A 10 -0.72 21.04 -4.11
C CYS A 10 0.46 20.51 -4.96
N VAL A 11 1.15 21.36 -5.72
CA VAL A 11 2.30 20.93 -6.54
C VAL A 11 3.58 20.81 -5.71
N CYS A 12 3.76 21.68 -4.71
CA CYS A 12 4.94 21.66 -3.84
C CYS A 12 5.06 20.36 -3.02
N VAL A 13 3.95 19.85 -2.46
CA VAL A 13 3.96 18.65 -1.61
C VAL A 13 4.30 17.39 -2.42
N CYS A 14 3.88 17.32 -3.69
CA CYS A 14 4.12 16.15 -4.54
C CYS A 14 5.60 15.99 -4.94
N VAL A 15 6.31 17.10 -5.17
CA VAL A 15 7.73 17.10 -5.55
C VAL A 15 8.62 16.78 -4.34
N CYS A 16 8.29 17.29 -3.16
CA CYS A 16 9.06 17.05 -1.93
C CYS A 16 9.10 15.56 -1.53
N VAL A 17 7.97 14.86 -1.62
CA VAL A 17 7.90 13.43 -1.24
C VAL A 17 8.66 12.55 -2.25
N PHE A 18 8.59 12.85 -3.54
CA PHE A 18 9.37 12.11 -4.54
C PHE A 18 10.88 12.32 -4.37
N GLN A 19 11.30 13.53 -4.02
CA GLN A 19 12.71 13.83 -3.77
C GLN A 19 13.25 13.09 -2.54
N GLU A 20 12.50 13.07 -1.43
CA GLU A 20 12.87 12.31 -0.21
C GLU A 20 12.96 10.80 -0.51
N LEU A 21 11.98 10.24 -1.22
CA LEU A 21 12.00 8.83 -1.59
C LEU A 21 13.13 8.47 -2.57
N ASN A 22 13.49 9.38 -3.48
CA ASN A 22 14.63 9.20 -4.37
C ASN A 22 15.96 9.27 -3.61
N THR A 23 16.10 10.16 -2.61
CA THR A 23 17.28 10.19 -1.76
C THR A 23 17.43 8.94 -0.91
N LEU A 24 16.32 8.32 -0.50
CA LEU A 24 16.28 7.05 0.22
C LEU A 24 16.46 5.82 -0.69
N GLY A 25 16.75 6.04 -1.99
CA GLY A 25 17.02 4.96 -2.94
C GLY A 25 15.79 4.08 -3.23
N LYS A 26 14.58 4.62 -3.13
CA LYS A 26 13.37 3.83 -3.39
C LYS A 26 13.36 3.26 -4.81
N PRO A 27 13.18 1.94 -4.98
CA PRO A 27 13.14 1.29 -6.29
C PRO A 27 12.11 1.91 -7.24
N LYS A 28 12.51 2.14 -8.49
CA LYS A 28 11.60 2.62 -9.54
C LYS A 28 10.56 1.56 -9.86
N ARG A 29 9.29 1.98 -10.02
CA ARG A 29 8.18 1.08 -10.36
C ARG A 29 8.48 0.25 -11.61
N ASN A 30 7.94 -0.97 -11.61
CA ASN A 30 8.03 -1.86 -12.75
C ASN A 30 7.40 -1.27 -14.02
N ARG A 31 8.04 -1.51 -15.15
CA ARG A 31 7.59 -1.08 -16.48
C ARG A 31 6.58 -2.06 -17.06
N ILE A 32 5.54 -1.52 -17.67
CA ILE A 32 4.54 -2.28 -18.43
C ILE A 32 5.00 -2.47 -19.89
N PRO A 33 4.45 -3.46 -20.64
CA PRO A 33 4.92 -3.78 -21.99
C PRO A 33 4.98 -2.58 -22.94
N VAL A 34 3.94 -1.75 -22.94
CA VAL A 34 3.87 -0.51 -23.74
C VAL A 34 4.98 0.46 -23.38
N ASN A 35 5.31 0.61 -22.09
CA ASN A 35 6.35 1.55 -21.65
C ASN A 35 7.74 1.10 -22.12
N ILE A 36 7.98 -0.22 -22.15
CA ILE A 36 9.22 -0.80 -22.67
C ILE A 36 9.30 -0.52 -24.17
N PHE A 37 8.24 -0.87 -24.91
CA PHE A 37 8.16 -0.61 -26.35
C PHE A 37 8.38 0.86 -26.70
N VAL A 38 7.66 1.77 -26.04
CA VAL A 38 7.80 3.21 -26.25
C VAL A 38 9.23 3.65 -25.95
N SER A 39 9.86 3.17 -24.87
CA SER A 39 11.22 3.57 -24.52
C SER A 39 12.28 3.15 -25.55
N GLU A 40 12.08 2.01 -26.20
CA GLU A 40 12.99 1.49 -27.24
C GLU A 40 12.79 2.22 -28.57
N HIS A 41 11.53 2.49 -28.95
CA HIS A 41 11.19 3.04 -30.26
C HIS A 41 11.09 4.58 -30.26
N TYR A 42 11.24 5.25 -29.11
CA TYR A 42 11.11 6.71 -29.03
C TYR A 42 12.14 7.48 -29.87
N ALA A 43 13.36 6.94 -29.97
CA ALA A 43 14.42 7.54 -30.77
C ALA A 43 14.06 7.56 -32.27
N GLU A 44 13.42 6.48 -32.75
CA GLU A 44 13.04 6.26 -34.14
C GLU A 44 11.63 6.78 -34.48
N ALA A 45 10.89 7.23 -33.46
CA ALA A 45 9.51 7.66 -33.61
C ALA A 45 9.37 8.88 -34.53
N ARG A 46 8.37 8.80 -35.41
CA ARG A 46 8.01 9.87 -36.34
C ARG A 46 7.26 10.98 -35.61
N GLY A 47 7.61 12.23 -35.88
CA GLY A 47 6.95 13.40 -35.30
C GLY A 47 7.95 14.49 -34.90
N LEU A 48 7.55 15.75 -35.10
CA LEU A 48 8.36 16.91 -34.74
C LEU A 48 8.23 17.26 -33.25
N THR A 49 7.05 17.00 -32.68
CA THR A 49 6.79 17.23 -31.25
C THR A 49 6.84 15.91 -30.47
N PRO A 50 7.22 15.94 -29.18
CA PRO A 50 7.15 14.77 -28.29
C PRO A 50 5.77 14.13 -28.23
N GLN A 51 4.72 14.95 -28.30
CA GLN A 51 3.33 14.52 -28.27
C GLN A 51 2.97 13.72 -29.52
N ASP A 52 3.44 14.15 -30.69
CA ASP A 52 3.18 13.45 -31.95
C ASP A 52 3.94 12.12 -32.02
N LYS A 53 5.19 12.10 -31.54
CA LYS A 53 5.97 10.86 -31.41
C LYS A 53 5.24 9.83 -30.55
N LEU A 54 4.73 10.24 -29.39
CA LEU A 54 4.01 9.34 -28.50
C LEU A 54 2.71 8.82 -29.15
N LYS A 55 1.96 9.69 -29.85
CA LYS A 55 0.75 9.28 -30.57
C LYS A 55 1.07 8.23 -31.64
N SER A 56 2.13 8.43 -32.43
CA SER A 56 2.57 7.45 -33.44
C SER A 56 2.85 6.09 -32.79
N LEU A 57 3.68 6.07 -31.75
CA LEU A 57 4.08 4.82 -31.07
C LEU A 57 2.90 4.07 -30.46
N VAL A 58 1.91 4.78 -29.92
CA VAL A 58 0.71 4.14 -29.37
C VAL A 58 -0.12 3.48 -30.48
N GLN A 59 -0.16 4.07 -31.68
CA GLN A 59 -0.81 3.43 -32.83
C GLN A 59 -0.01 2.22 -33.33
N ASP A 60 1.31 2.36 -33.44
CA ASP A 60 2.20 1.26 -33.84
C ASP A 60 2.07 0.07 -32.87
N TRP A 61 2.01 0.34 -31.57
CA TRP A 61 1.75 -0.67 -30.54
C TRP A 61 0.40 -1.37 -30.74
N ARG A 62 -0.67 -0.65 -31.11
CA ARG A 62 -1.98 -1.25 -31.35
C ARG A 62 -1.93 -2.23 -32.51
N ILE A 63 -1.25 -1.86 -33.58
CA ILE A 63 -1.12 -2.64 -34.83
C ILE A 63 -0.15 -3.83 -34.66
N LEU A 64 0.79 -3.75 -33.71
CA LEU A 64 1.78 -4.80 -33.44
C LEU A 64 1.15 -6.19 -33.28
N SER A 65 1.78 -7.21 -33.87
CA SER A 65 1.29 -8.59 -33.78
C SER A 65 1.34 -9.13 -32.34
N LEU A 66 0.49 -10.12 -32.05
CA LEU A 66 0.44 -10.74 -30.73
C LEU A 66 1.79 -11.37 -30.33
N HIS A 67 2.48 -11.98 -31.29
CA HIS A 67 3.80 -12.58 -31.06
C HIS A 67 4.84 -11.53 -30.65
N GLN A 68 4.88 -10.39 -31.34
CA GLN A 68 5.77 -9.29 -30.96
C GLN A 68 5.39 -8.72 -29.58
N LYS A 69 4.09 -8.57 -29.29
CA LYS A 69 3.60 -8.15 -27.96
C LYS A 69 4.00 -9.13 -26.84
N GLN A 70 4.11 -10.42 -27.15
CA GLN A 70 4.51 -11.44 -26.19
C GLN A 70 5.95 -11.25 -25.70
N ILE A 71 6.86 -10.78 -26.57
CA ILE A 71 8.26 -10.47 -26.18
C ILE A 71 8.27 -9.37 -25.11
N TYR A 72 7.55 -8.27 -25.36
CA TYR A 72 7.41 -7.18 -24.39
C TYR A 72 6.68 -7.58 -23.11
N THR A 73 5.79 -8.56 -23.20
CA THR A 73 5.09 -9.13 -22.05
C THR A 73 6.04 -9.88 -21.13
N GLN A 74 6.96 -10.67 -21.71
CA GLN A 74 8.02 -11.35 -20.95
C GLN A 74 8.97 -10.33 -20.31
N LEU A 75 9.43 -9.32 -21.05
CA LEU A 75 10.28 -8.26 -20.49
C LEU A 75 9.61 -7.52 -19.32
N ALA A 76 8.30 -7.27 -19.40
CA ALA A 76 7.55 -6.65 -18.31
C ALA A 76 7.37 -7.59 -17.10
N GLN A 77 7.32 -8.91 -17.32
CA GLN A 77 7.29 -9.90 -16.24
C GLN A 77 8.64 -9.94 -15.51
N ASP A 78 9.75 -9.90 -16.25
CA ASP A 78 11.09 -9.86 -15.67
C ASP A 78 11.30 -8.57 -14.86
N ASP A 79 10.87 -7.42 -15.40
CA ASP A 79 10.96 -6.14 -14.69
C ASP A 79 10.05 -6.10 -13.44
N LYS A 80 8.93 -6.84 -13.46
CA LYS A 80 8.08 -7.04 -12.27
C LYS A 80 8.81 -7.86 -11.21
N ILE A 81 9.54 -8.91 -11.58
CA ILE A 81 10.33 -9.71 -10.64
C ILE A 81 11.44 -8.85 -10.02
N ARG A 82 12.19 -8.11 -10.85
CA ARG A 82 13.20 -7.15 -10.41
C ARG A 82 12.64 -6.18 -9.37
N TYR A 83 11.55 -5.47 -9.71
CA TYR A 83 10.92 -4.53 -8.80
C TYR A 83 10.45 -5.18 -7.50
N ASN A 84 9.87 -6.38 -7.57
CA ASN A 84 9.40 -7.08 -6.36
C ASN A 84 10.54 -7.48 -5.42
N ASN A 85 11.71 -7.84 -5.97
CA ASN A 85 12.89 -8.16 -5.19
C ASN A 85 13.51 -6.90 -4.57
N GLU A 86 13.73 -5.86 -5.38
CA GLU A 86 14.29 -4.59 -4.93
C GLU A 86 13.39 -3.90 -3.89
N ILE A 87 12.06 -3.88 -4.10
CA ILE A 87 11.15 -3.24 -3.16
C ILE A 87 11.09 -4.01 -1.84
N ARG A 88 11.27 -5.34 -1.86
CA ARG A 88 11.28 -6.15 -0.63
C ARG A 88 12.51 -5.82 0.21
N SER A 89 13.70 -5.84 -0.39
CA SER A 89 14.94 -5.50 0.32
C SER A 89 14.93 -4.05 0.79
N TRP A 90 14.39 -3.13 -0.01
CA TRP A 90 14.21 -1.74 0.40
C TRP A 90 13.25 -1.61 1.58
N GLU A 91 12.12 -2.33 1.57
CA GLU A 91 11.16 -2.34 2.68
C GLU A 91 11.79 -2.87 3.97
N GLU A 92 12.57 -3.95 3.89
CA GLU A 92 13.32 -4.50 5.03
C GLU A 92 14.32 -3.48 5.60
N HIS A 93 15.09 -2.82 4.72
CA HIS A 93 16.04 -1.77 5.10
C HIS A 93 15.35 -0.55 5.74
N MET A 94 14.16 -0.15 5.25
CA MET A 94 13.40 0.95 5.86
C MET A 94 12.88 0.61 7.26
N VAL A 95 12.54 -0.66 7.54
CA VAL A 95 12.19 -1.10 8.90
C VAL A 95 13.40 -1.04 9.82
N GLU A 96 14.58 -1.45 9.35
CA GLU A 96 15.83 -1.41 10.13
C GLU A 96 16.25 0.02 10.50
N ILE A 97 16.11 0.97 9.58
CA ILE A 97 16.37 2.40 9.83
C ILE A 97 15.33 3.02 10.79
N GLY A 98 14.24 2.32 11.10
CA GLY A 98 13.18 2.82 11.98
C GLY A 98 12.21 3.77 11.28
N ARG A 99 12.10 3.70 9.95
CA ARG A 99 11.11 4.41 9.11
C ARG A 99 10.07 3.45 8.52
N PRO A 100 9.29 2.73 9.34
CA PRO A 100 8.26 1.80 8.85
C PRO A 100 7.08 2.53 8.18
N ASP A 101 6.99 3.86 8.30
CA ASP A 101 5.99 4.72 7.66
C ASP A 101 6.08 4.68 6.11
N LEU A 102 7.27 4.40 5.58
CA LEU A 102 7.54 4.40 4.13
C LEU A 102 7.33 3.04 3.46
N VAL A 103 7.15 1.98 4.25
CA VAL A 103 6.91 0.61 3.80
C VAL A 103 5.45 0.47 3.35
N ARG A 104 5.19 -0.32 2.31
CA ARG A 104 3.79 -0.57 1.93
C ARG A 104 3.10 -1.25 3.11
N VAL A 105 2.02 -0.65 3.59
CA VAL A 105 1.08 -1.31 4.49
C VAL A 105 0.49 -2.48 3.70
N LYS A 106 1.13 -3.64 3.77
CA LYS A 106 0.38 -4.89 3.67
C LYS A 106 -0.63 -4.76 4.79
N ILE A 107 -1.91 -4.87 4.47
CA ILE A 107 -2.97 -5.03 5.46
C ILE A 107 -2.72 -6.39 6.12
N LEU A 108 -1.65 -6.47 6.91
CA LEU A 108 -1.48 -7.48 7.92
C LEU A 108 -2.51 -7.09 8.97
N PRO A 109 -3.41 -7.98 9.37
CA PRO A 109 -4.39 -7.68 10.39
C PRO A 109 -3.61 -7.23 11.62
N THR A 110 -3.66 -5.92 11.87
CA THR A 110 -3.00 -5.29 13.00
C THR A 110 -3.62 -5.97 14.21
N LYS A 111 -2.88 -6.88 14.87
CA LYS A 111 -3.27 -7.41 16.16
C LYS A 111 -3.29 -6.21 17.10
N ARG A 112 -4.45 -5.54 17.17
CA ARG A 112 -4.71 -4.50 18.14
C ARG A 112 -4.49 -5.15 19.50
N LYS A 113 -3.43 -4.74 20.18
CA LYS A 113 -3.22 -5.06 21.60
C LYS A 113 -4.45 -4.49 22.33
N PRO A 114 -5.23 -5.29 23.06
CA PRO A 114 -6.38 -4.75 23.78
C PRO A 114 -5.88 -3.72 24.79
N ALA A 115 -6.43 -2.51 24.71
CA ALA A 115 -6.19 -1.46 25.68
C ALA A 115 -6.50 -1.99 27.08
N ALA A 116 -5.53 -1.88 27.98
CA ALA A 116 -5.71 -2.19 29.38
C ALA A 116 -6.90 -1.40 29.93
N LYS A 117 -7.87 -2.11 30.52
CA LYS A 117 -9.08 -1.53 31.11
C LYS A 117 -8.68 -0.58 32.23
N ALA A 118 -8.95 0.71 32.06
CA ALA A 118 -8.98 1.67 33.16
C ALA A 118 -10.18 1.32 34.06
N GLN A 119 -9.91 0.86 35.27
CA GLN A 119 -10.91 0.64 36.31
C GLN A 119 -11.40 2.00 36.82
N THR A 120 -12.62 2.39 36.47
CA THR A 120 -13.31 3.50 37.13
C THR A 120 -14.03 2.98 38.37
N ILE A 121 -13.52 3.36 39.53
CA ILE A 121 -14.18 3.24 40.83
C ILE A 121 -15.48 4.05 40.80
N LYS A 122 -16.64 3.42 41.07
CA LYS A 122 -17.88 4.11 41.45
C LYS A 122 -18.33 3.62 42.83
N LYS A 123 -18.54 4.57 43.72
CA LYS A 123 -18.84 4.43 45.15
C LYS A 123 -20.31 4.80 45.42
N GLY A 124 -21.00 3.99 46.24
CA GLY A 124 -22.28 4.31 46.92
C GLY A 124 -23.57 3.96 46.14
N THR A 125 -24.69 3.48 46.70
CA THR A 125 -25.15 3.38 48.11
C THR A 125 -26.32 2.37 48.22
N LYS A 126 -26.55 1.86 49.44
CA LYS A 126 -27.48 0.80 49.92
C LYS A 126 -29.00 0.95 49.64
N LYS A 127 -29.71 -0.19 49.53
CA LYS A 127 -31.02 -0.55 50.14
C LYS A 127 -31.30 -2.06 49.89
N VAL A 128 -31.05 -2.99 50.82
CA VAL A 128 -31.85 -3.47 51.99
C VAL A 128 -33.10 -4.32 51.65
N ILE A 129 -32.90 -5.65 51.78
CA ILE A 129 -33.70 -6.71 52.46
C ILE A 129 -35.05 -7.19 51.87
N ALA A 130 -35.12 -8.51 51.59
CA ALA A 130 -36.01 -9.54 52.21
C ALA A 130 -35.85 -10.89 51.45
N THR A 131 -35.07 -11.87 51.93
CA THR A 131 -35.43 -13.00 52.82
C THR A 131 -36.60 -13.87 52.32
N VAL A 132 -36.36 -15.14 51.94
CA VAL A 132 -37.01 -16.38 52.47
C VAL A 132 -36.14 -17.59 52.11
N LYS A 133 -36.04 -18.53 53.07
CA LYS A 133 -35.18 -19.73 53.14
C LYS A 133 -35.87 -21.00 52.57
N LYS A 134 -35.07 -22.09 52.56
CA LYS A 134 -35.39 -23.55 52.61
C LYS A 134 -35.55 -24.24 51.23
N ALA A 135 -35.10 -25.47 50.97
CA ALA A 135 -34.42 -26.48 51.78
C ALA A 135 -33.83 -27.60 50.87
N THR A 136 -32.61 -28.04 51.19
CA THR A 136 -32.15 -29.45 51.36
C THR A 136 -32.40 -30.59 50.36
N ALA A 137 -31.32 -31.39 50.24
CA ALA A 137 -31.21 -32.84 50.01
C ALA A 137 -31.35 -33.33 48.56
N SER A 138 -30.69 -34.40 48.08
CA SER A 138 -29.58 -35.28 48.48
C SER A 138 -29.53 -36.41 47.42
N LYS A 139 -28.38 -37.11 47.32
CA LYS A 139 -28.15 -38.44 46.69
C LYS A 139 -27.94 -38.48 45.17
N THR A 140 -27.17 -39.38 44.54
CA THR A 140 -26.06 -40.32 44.83
C THR A 140 -26.10 -41.35 43.68
N VAL A 141 -25.00 -41.53 42.93
CA VAL A 141 -24.50 -42.80 42.32
C VAL A 141 -25.28 -43.48 41.17
N ARG A 142 -24.60 -43.70 40.01
CA ARG A 142 -24.11 -45.00 39.46
C ARG A 142 -24.32 -45.21 37.94
N SER A 143 -23.25 -45.73 37.33
CA SER A 143 -23.11 -46.62 36.15
C SER A 143 -24.24 -46.75 35.12
N LYS A 144 -23.85 -46.61 33.85
CA LYS A 144 -23.60 -47.78 32.98
C LYS A 144 -22.57 -47.43 31.92
#